data_AF-B5AQ99-F1
#
_entry.id   AF-B5AQ99-F1
#
_cell.length_a   1.000
_cell.length_b   1.000
_cell.length_c   1.000
_cell.angle_alpha   90.00
_cell.angle_beta   90.00
_cell.angle_gamma   90.00
#
_symmetry.space_group_name_H-M   'P 1'
#
loop_
_entity.id
_entity.type
_entity.pdbx_description
1 polymer ?
#
loop_
_entity_poly.entity_id
_entity_poly.type
_entity_poly.pdbx_seq_one_letter_code
_entity_poly.pdbx_strand_id
1 'polypeptide(L)'
;TCVPTVTDRALTLDLSFNYITAVTGDDLTGHGALGSLSLHGNKVSAIHPSAFDPLWSLEELDLSDNQLSVLDHRWFLRLGALRELNLLHNPYSRLGSGAVFRPLVRLRRLRFGGPALEELKRGDLSGVTELEELTVDANNLTRYEAGALAYVWPLDRVTLRLRGPFLGNTSLASAVLGDVSYPETQLVLEDLNVMR
;
A
#
# COMPACT_ATOMS: atom_id res chain seq x y z
N THR A 1 -0.16 0.97 -22.41
CA THR A 1 0.99 1.83 -22.83
C THR A 1 2.00 1.90 -21.69
N CYS A 2 3.20 2.44 -21.89
CA CYS A 2 4.14 2.73 -20.79
C CYS A 2 3.99 4.18 -20.30
N VAL A 3 4.75 4.57 -19.28
CA VAL A 3 4.80 5.97 -18.81
C VAL A 3 5.36 6.85 -19.93
N PRO A 4 4.72 7.98 -20.26
CA PRO A 4 5.23 8.88 -21.30
C PRO A 4 6.48 9.64 -20.83
N THR A 5 7.35 10.00 -21.76
CA THR A 5 8.50 10.86 -21.47
C THR A 5 8.03 12.25 -21.04
N VAL A 6 8.45 12.69 -19.85
CA VAL A 6 8.20 14.03 -19.30
C VAL A 6 9.53 14.70 -18.92
N THR A 7 9.49 15.98 -18.58
CA THR A 7 10.71 16.73 -18.22
C THR A 7 11.23 16.31 -16.85
N ASP A 8 12.55 16.15 -16.74
CA ASP A 8 13.28 15.76 -15.53
C ASP A 8 13.21 16.77 -14.36
N ARG A 9 12.68 17.97 -14.60
CA ARG A 9 12.48 19.04 -13.60
C ARG A 9 11.16 18.96 -12.83
N ALA A 10 10.30 18.00 -13.15
CA ALA A 10 9.02 17.86 -12.47
C ALA A 10 9.22 17.47 -11.00
N LEU A 11 8.57 18.20 -10.09
CA LEU A 11 8.47 17.84 -8.67
C LEU A 11 7.24 16.97 -8.40
N THR A 12 6.23 17.07 -9.25
CA THR A 12 4.99 16.28 -9.18
C THR A 12 4.68 15.77 -10.59
N LEU A 13 4.35 14.49 -10.70
CA LEU A 13 3.95 13.85 -11.92
C LEU A 13 2.65 13.09 -11.70
N ASP A 14 1.55 13.66 -12.20
CA ASP A 14 0.24 13.02 -12.17
C ASP A 14 -0.04 12.37 -13.53
N LEU A 15 -0.10 11.04 -13.52
CA LEU A 15 -0.44 10.19 -14.66
C LEU A 15 -1.71 9.39 -14.38
N SER A 16 -2.53 9.83 -13.42
CA SER A 16 -3.76 9.14 -13.04
C SER A 16 -4.76 9.03 -14.20
N PHE A 17 -5.61 8.00 -14.13
CA PHE A 17 -6.70 7.75 -15.09
C PHE A 17 -6.25 7.68 -16.56
N ASN A 18 -5.11 7.05 -16.81
CA ASN A 18 -4.60 6.77 -18.16
C ASN A 18 -4.74 5.27 -18.50
N TYR A 19 -4.15 4.87 -19.63
CA TYR A 19 -4.10 3.48 -20.09
C TYR A 19 -2.73 2.84 -19.91
N ILE A 20 -1.97 3.30 -18.90
CA ILE A 20 -0.64 2.76 -18.61
C ILE A 20 -0.81 1.33 -18.11
N THR A 21 -0.10 0.40 -18.75
CA THR A 21 -0.15 -1.04 -18.48
C THR A 21 1.15 -1.53 -17.84
N ALA A 22 2.24 -0.80 -18.01
CA ALA A 22 3.52 -1.14 -17.43
C ALA A 22 4.34 0.12 -17.10
N VAL A 23 5.21 0.00 -16.10
CA VAL A 23 6.29 0.96 -15.82
C VAL A 23 7.61 0.27 -16.11
N THR A 24 8.33 0.74 -17.13
CA THR A 24 9.60 0.16 -17.55
C THR A 24 10.77 0.66 -16.70
N GLY A 25 11.95 0.07 -16.86
CA GLY A 25 13.16 0.53 -16.16
C GLY A 25 13.64 1.92 -16.59
N ASP A 26 13.27 2.35 -17.80
CA ASP A 26 13.76 3.60 -18.40
C ASP A 26 12.77 4.76 -18.26
N ASP A 27 11.49 4.45 -18.08
CA ASP A 27 10.35 5.37 -18.03
C ASP A 27 10.56 6.59 -17.10
N LEU A 28 11.22 6.38 -15.96
CA LEU A 28 11.39 7.38 -14.89
C LEU A 28 12.86 7.76 -14.66
N THR A 29 13.76 7.36 -15.56
CA THR A 29 15.17 7.74 -15.50
C THR A 29 15.32 9.27 -15.54
N GLY A 30 16.20 9.82 -14.70
CA GLY A 30 16.46 11.26 -14.61
C GLY A 30 15.54 12.03 -13.66
N HIS A 31 14.44 11.45 -13.19
CA HIS A 31 13.44 12.13 -12.34
C HIS A 31 13.80 12.12 -10.84
N GLY A 32 15.07 12.32 -10.51
CA GLY A 32 15.57 12.22 -9.13
C GLY A 32 15.05 13.29 -8.16
N ALA A 33 14.53 14.41 -8.70
CA ALA A 33 13.92 15.49 -7.92
C ALA A 33 12.41 15.30 -7.71
N LEU A 34 11.80 14.25 -8.27
CA LEU A 34 10.36 14.02 -8.18
C LEU A 34 9.98 13.73 -6.71
N GLY A 35 9.07 14.53 -6.17
CA GLY A 35 8.52 14.39 -4.82
C GLY A 35 7.19 13.63 -4.77
N SER A 36 6.39 13.68 -5.84
CA SER A 36 5.08 12.99 -5.89
C SER A 36 4.83 12.36 -7.26
N LEU A 37 4.41 11.09 -7.25
CA LEU A 37 4.06 10.31 -8.45
C LEU A 37 2.70 9.64 -8.24
N SER A 38 1.75 9.96 -9.12
CA SER A 38 0.45 9.28 -9.18
C SER A 38 0.32 8.47 -10.45
N LEU A 39 0.09 7.16 -10.31
CA LEU A 39 -0.31 6.22 -11.36
C LEU A 39 -1.71 5.66 -11.08
N HIS A 40 -2.47 6.31 -10.19
CA HIS A 40 -3.80 5.89 -9.77
C HIS A 40 -4.75 5.65 -10.95
N GLY A 41 -5.61 4.63 -10.87
CA GLY A 41 -6.69 4.43 -11.84
C GLY A 41 -6.20 4.07 -13.26
N ASN A 42 -5.04 3.41 -13.36
CA ASN A 42 -4.48 2.91 -14.62
C ASN A 42 -4.75 1.40 -14.78
N LYS A 43 -4.00 0.74 -15.67
CA LYS A 43 -4.05 -0.70 -15.91
C LYS A 43 -2.70 -1.36 -15.64
N VAL A 44 -1.89 -0.78 -14.74
CA VAL A 44 -0.52 -1.23 -14.49
C VAL A 44 -0.56 -2.63 -13.91
N SER A 45 -0.03 -3.60 -14.66
CA SER A 45 0.09 -5.00 -14.24
C SER A 45 1.55 -5.45 -14.16
N ALA A 46 2.48 -4.66 -14.71
CA ALA A 46 3.91 -4.95 -14.70
C ALA A 46 4.72 -3.70 -14.34
N ILE A 47 5.53 -3.78 -13.28
CA ILE A 47 6.50 -2.75 -12.91
C ILE A 47 7.87 -3.41 -12.93
N HIS A 48 8.78 -2.88 -13.73
CA HIS A 48 10.16 -3.36 -13.76
C HIS A 48 10.79 -3.24 -12.36
N PRO A 49 11.59 -4.22 -11.88
CA PRO A 49 12.11 -4.22 -10.51
C PRO A 49 12.86 -2.96 -10.08
N SER A 50 13.50 -2.27 -11.04
CA SER A 50 14.26 -1.03 -10.83
C SER A 50 13.55 0.23 -11.35
N ALA A 51 12.27 0.15 -11.72
CA ALA A 51 11.53 1.27 -12.32
C ALA A 51 11.53 2.54 -11.44
N PHE A 52 11.56 2.38 -10.12
CA PHE A 52 11.54 3.50 -9.16
C PHE A 52 12.91 3.79 -8.53
N ASP A 53 13.97 3.08 -8.92
CA ASP A 53 15.32 3.30 -8.40
C ASP A 53 15.81 4.76 -8.58
N PRO A 54 15.48 5.47 -9.69
CA PRO A 54 15.88 6.87 -9.86
C PRO A 54 15.19 7.85 -8.90
N LEU A 55 14.08 7.48 -8.26
CA LEU A 55 13.17 8.41 -7.55
C LEU A 55 13.55 8.60 -6.07
N TRP A 56 14.82 8.88 -5.79
CA TRP A 56 15.34 8.95 -4.42
C TRP A 56 14.78 10.09 -3.55
N SER A 57 14.14 11.11 -4.15
CA SER A 57 13.45 12.20 -3.45
C SER A 57 11.95 11.97 -3.25
N LEU A 58 11.40 10.84 -3.74
CA LEU A 58 9.95 10.64 -3.76
C LEU A 58 9.39 10.54 -2.34
N GLU A 59 8.42 11.40 -2.03
CA GLU A 59 7.70 11.43 -0.76
C GLU A 59 6.31 10.79 -0.87
N GLU A 60 5.69 10.82 -2.05
CA GLU A 60 4.34 10.30 -2.30
C GLU A 60 4.29 9.40 -3.52
N LEU A 61 3.73 8.19 -3.36
CA LEU A 61 3.49 7.24 -4.44
C LEU A 61 2.08 6.67 -4.37
N ASP A 62 1.30 6.92 -5.42
CA ASP A 62 -0.02 6.31 -5.59
C ASP A 62 -0.04 5.29 -6.74
N LEU A 63 -0.22 4.02 -6.39
CA LEU A 63 -0.39 2.88 -7.29
C LEU A 63 -1.78 2.24 -7.16
N SER A 64 -2.73 2.92 -6.50
CA SER A 64 -4.07 2.39 -6.28
C SER A 64 -4.86 2.24 -7.58
N ASP A 65 -5.88 1.38 -7.55
CA ASP A 65 -6.78 1.14 -8.68
C ASP A 65 -6.01 0.76 -9.96
N ASN A 66 -5.15 -0.26 -9.81
CA ASN A 66 -4.35 -0.85 -10.89
C ASN A 66 -4.57 -2.37 -10.95
N GLN A 67 -3.67 -3.10 -11.63
CA GLN A 67 -3.79 -4.54 -11.88
C GLN A 67 -2.60 -5.33 -11.32
N LEU A 68 -2.03 -4.85 -10.21
CA LEU A 68 -0.89 -5.49 -9.54
C LEU A 68 -1.32 -6.76 -8.79
N SER A 69 -1.00 -7.93 -9.34
CA SER A 69 -1.33 -9.23 -8.75
C SER A 69 -0.29 -9.73 -7.73
N VAL A 70 0.93 -9.20 -7.79
CA VAL A 70 2.02 -9.52 -6.86
C VAL A 70 2.80 -8.24 -6.58
N LEU A 71 3.06 -7.97 -5.30
CA LEU A 71 3.95 -6.89 -4.89
C LEU A 71 5.41 -7.38 -4.89
N ASP A 72 6.28 -6.64 -5.55
CA ASP A 72 7.72 -6.91 -5.56
C ASP A 72 8.45 -5.95 -4.61
N HIS A 73 9.12 -6.50 -3.59
CA HIS A 73 9.94 -5.74 -2.66
C HIS A 73 10.98 -4.84 -3.33
N ARG A 74 11.43 -5.18 -4.55
CA ARG A 74 12.45 -4.42 -5.28
C ARG A 74 12.00 -3.01 -5.65
N TRP A 75 10.70 -2.81 -5.88
CA TRP A 75 10.12 -1.50 -6.22
C TRP A 75 10.40 -0.42 -5.16
N PHE A 76 10.59 -0.82 -3.90
CA PHE A 76 10.70 0.10 -2.77
C PHE A 76 12.14 0.30 -2.29
N LEU A 77 13.13 -0.41 -2.84
CA LEU A 77 14.51 -0.46 -2.31
C LEU A 77 15.21 0.91 -2.21
N ARG A 78 14.84 1.86 -3.08
CA ARG A 78 15.47 3.20 -3.14
C ARG A 78 14.56 4.33 -2.67
N LEU A 79 13.34 4.01 -2.22
CA LEU A 79 12.33 4.99 -1.82
C LEU A 79 12.42 5.34 -0.32
N GLY A 80 13.64 5.62 0.16
CA GLY A 80 13.89 5.92 1.59
C GLY A 80 13.32 7.26 2.08
N ALA A 81 12.92 8.14 1.15
CA ALA A 81 12.26 9.41 1.46
C ALA A 81 10.72 9.28 1.52
N LEU A 82 10.15 8.13 1.12
CA LEU A 82 8.72 7.96 0.96
C LEU A 82 7.98 8.10 2.29
N ARG A 83 6.95 8.94 2.30
CA ARG A 83 6.07 9.22 3.43
C ARG A 83 4.67 8.67 3.21
N GLU A 84 4.21 8.63 1.98
CA GLU A 84 2.90 8.10 1.59
C GLU A 84 3.00 7.01 0.54
N LEU A 85 2.34 5.89 0.80
CA LEU A 85 2.18 4.81 -0.15
C LEU A 85 0.72 4.35 -0.20
N ASN A 86 0.14 4.42 -1.40
CA ASN A 86 -1.20 3.90 -1.66
C ASN A 86 -1.14 2.73 -2.65
N LEU A 87 -1.58 1.56 -2.18
CA LEU A 87 -1.64 0.29 -2.90
C LEU A 87 -3.06 -0.29 -2.93
N LEU A 88 -4.07 0.50 -2.55
CA LEU A 88 -5.46 0.05 -2.50
C LEU A 88 -5.96 -0.44 -3.86
N HIS A 89 -6.99 -1.29 -3.83
CA HIS A 89 -7.75 -1.70 -5.00
C HIS A 89 -6.89 -2.31 -6.12
N ASN A 90 -5.95 -3.17 -5.73
CA ASN A 90 -5.19 -4.02 -6.63
C ASN A 90 -5.51 -5.51 -6.34
N PRO A 91 -5.34 -6.40 -7.33
CA PRO A 91 -5.70 -7.81 -7.21
C PRO A 91 -4.61 -8.69 -6.57
N TYR A 92 -3.73 -8.15 -5.72
CA TYR A 92 -2.80 -8.97 -4.96
C TYR A 92 -3.52 -9.66 -3.79
N SER A 93 -3.17 -10.92 -3.55
CA SER A 93 -3.78 -11.70 -2.46
C SER A 93 -3.05 -11.63 -1.13
N ARG A 94 -1.83 -11.08 -1.14
CA ARG A 94 -0.92 -10.93 -0.01
C ARG A 94 0.06 -9.80 -0.30
N LEU A 95 0.67 -9.24 0.75
CA LEU A 95 1.62 -8.13 0.62
C LEU A 95 3.00 -8.51 0.07
N GLY A 96 3.23 -9.81 -0.17
CA GLY A 96 4.46 -10.33 -0.77
C GLY A 96 4.97 -11.57 -0.05
N SER A 97 6.17 -12.05 -0.40
CA SER A 97 6.89 -13.06 0.37
C SER A 97 7.98 -12.37 1.20
N GLY A 98 7.59 -11.68 2.27
CA GLY A 98 8.50 -11.01 3.20
C GLY A 98 8.18 -9.53 3.44
N ALA A 99 9.13 -8.83 4.07
CA ALA A 99 9.00 -7.45 4.49
C ALA A 99 9.16 -6.46 3.32
N VAL A 100 8.17 -6.40 2.43
CA VAL A 100 8.17 -5.54 1.22
C VAL A 100 8.39 -4.06 1.56
N PHE A 101 7.93 -3.61 2.73
CA PHE A 101 8.04 -2.22 3.15
C PHE A 101 9.29 -1.91 4.00
N ARG A 102 10.17 -2.88 4.23
CA ARG A 102 11.36 -2.70 5.09
C ARG A 102 12.25 -1.50 4.72
N PRO A 103 12.43 -1.13 3.43
CA PRO A 103 13.21 0.05 3.07
C PRO A 103 12.54 1.40 3.40
N LEU A 104 11.21 1.41 3.62
CA LEU A 104 10.39 2.62 3.74
C LEU A 104 10.40 3.14 5.19
N VAL A 105 11.59 3.43 5.71
CA VAL A 105 11.81 3.77 7.13
C VAL A 105 11.19 5.10 7.58
N ARG A 106 10.78 5.95 6.63
CA ARG A 106 10.11 7.26 6.86
C ARG A 106 8.61 7.24 6.53
N LEU A 107 8.06 6.05 6.26
CA LEU A 107 6.67 5.94 5.85
C LEU A 107 5.74 6.31 7.00
N ARG A 108 4.85 7.26 6.75
CA ARG A 108 3.87 7.78 7.72
C ARG A 108 2.46 7.35 7.41
N ARG A 109 2.12 7.23 6.13
CA ARG A 109 0.77 6.82 5.68
C ARG A 109 0.87 5.64 4.74
N LEU A 110 0.25 4.54 5.14
CA LEU A 110 0.18 3.32 4.34
C LEU A 110 -1.27 2.94 4.11
N ARG A 111 -1.64 2.76 2.83
CA ARG A 111 -2.96 2.29 2.42
C ARG A 111 -2.78 1.04 1.56
N PHE A 112 -3.34 -0.09 1.99
CA PHE A 112 -3.28 -1.34 1.23
C PHE A 112 -4.56 -2.16 1.39
N GLY A 113 -4.68 -3.19 0.56
CA GLY A 113 -5.82 -4.08 0.49
C GLY A 113 -6.62 -3.87 -0.78
N GLY A 114 -7.76 -4.55 -0.85
CA GLY A 114 -8.62 -4.54 -2.02
C GLY A 114 -9.34 -5.88 -2.20
N PRO A 115 -9.90 -6.11 -3.40
CA PRO A 115 -10.85 -7.20 -3.62
C PRO A 115 -10.22 -8.60 -3.56
N ALA A 116 -8.90 -8.72 -3.58
CA ALA A 116 -8.21 -10.02 -3.57
C ALA A 116 -7.44 -10.30 -2.29
N LEU A 117 -7.29 -9.34 -1.36
CA LEU A 117 -6.47 -9.53 -0.17
C LEU A 117 -7.08 -10.61 0.74
N GLU A 118 -6.41 -11.75 0.82
CA GLU A 118 -6.89 -12.95 1.52
C GLU A 118 -6.06 -13.28 2.76
N GLU A 119 -4.81 -12.82 2.82
CA GLU A 119 -3.85 -13.18 3.86
C GLU A 119 -3.04 -11.98 4.36
N LEU A 120 -2.92 -11.87 5.68
CA LEU A 120 -1.93 -11.02 6.35
C LEU A 120 -1.16 -11.82 7.40
N LYS A 121 0.16 -11.70 7.37
CA LYS A 121 1.10 -12.45 8.21
C LYS A 121 1.93 -11.54 9.09
N ARG A 122 2.47 -12.13 10.16
CA ARG A 122 3.46 -11.45 10.98
C ARG A 122 4.65 -11.05 10.12
N GLY A 123 5.01 -9.79 10.25
CA GLY A 123 6.17 -9.22 9.59
C GLY A 123 5.91 -8.67 8.19
N ASP A 124 4.69 -8.76 7.64
CA ASP A 124 4.33 -8.10 6.38
C ASP A 124 4.60 -6.58 6.43
N LEU A 125 4.38 -5.97 7.60
CA LEU A 125 4.68 -4.56 7.87
C LEU A 125 6.01 -4.32 8.58
N SER A 126 6.97 -5.24 8.49
CA SER A 126 8.28 -5.02 9.14
C SER A 126 9.03 -3.85 8.51
N GLY A 127 9.55 -2.96 9.37
CA GLY A 127 10.43 -1.84 8.99
C GLY A 127 9.73 -0.49 8.80
N VAL A 128 8.39 -0.46 8.74
CA VAL A 128 7.61 0.79 8.76
C VAL A 128 7.29 1.19 10.20
N THR A 129 8.27 1.77 10.88
CA THR A 129 8.21 2.09 12.33
C THR A 129 7.74 3.51 12.65
N GLU A 130 7.54 4.35 11.64
CA GLU A 130 7.10 5.75 11.78
C GLU A 130 5.66 5.97 11.27
N LEU A 131 4.86 4.90 11.15
CA LEU A 131 3.50 5.02 10.68
C LEU A 131 2.65 5.84 11.63
N GLU A 132 1.86 6.75 11.07
CA GLU A 132 0.89 7.60 11.75
C GLU A 132 -0.53 7.17 11.33
N GLU A 133 -0.72 6.87 10.04
CA GLU A 133 -2.01 6.42 9.51
C GLU A 133 -1.91 5.11 8.75
N LEU A 134 -2.82 4.19 9.06
CA LEU A 134 -2.97 2.91 8.38
C LEU A 134 -4.38 2.75 7.84
N THR A 135 -4.52 2.48 6.54
CA THR A 135 -5.79 2.07 5.93
C THR A 135 -5.68 0.67 5.36
N VAL A 136 -6.59 -0.22 5.77
CA VAL A 136 -6.63 -1.61 5.31
C VAL A 136 -8.00 -1.95 4.74
N ASP A 137 -8.05 -2.28 3.44
CA ASP A 137 -9.21 -2.90 2.81
C ASP A 137 -9.05 -4.43 2.80
N ALA A 138 -9.60 -5.08 3.82
CA ALA A 138 -9.49 -6.50 4.10
C ALA A 138 -10.87 -7.19 4.05
N ASN A 139 -11.74 -6.73 3.15
CA ASN A 139 -13.08 -7.27 3.00
C ASN A 139 -13.11 -8.77 2.66
N ASN A 140 -12.07 -9.32 2.01
CA ASN A 140 -11.98 -10.74 1.64
C ASN A 140 -10.91 -11.52 2.44
N LEU A 141 -10.47 -10.98 3.57
CA LEU A 141 -9.45 -11.59 4.41
C LEU A 141 -9.96 -12.89 5.04
N THR A 142 -9.27 -13.99 4.79
CA THR A 142 -9.61 -15.34 5.31
C THR A 142 -8.53 -15.92 6.22
N ARG A 143 -7.29 -15.42 6.09
CA ARG A 143 -6.12 -15.84 6.88
C ARG A 143 -5.49 -14.62 7.53
N TYR A 144 -5.34 -14.68 8.84
CA TYR A 144 -4.74 -13.61 9.63
C TYR A 144 -3.90 -14.20 10.74
N GLU A 145 -2.63 -13.79 10.81
CA GLU A 145 -1.77 -14.10 11.95
C GLU A 145 -1.89 -12.98 12.99
N ALA A 146 -2.44 -13.28 14.17
CA ALA A 146 -2.54 -12.30 15.25
C ALA A 146 -1.16 -11.68 15.57
N GLY A 147 -1.05 -10.36 15.68
CA GLY A 147 0.19 -9.62 15.73
C GLY A 147 0.72 -9.13 14.37
N ALA A 148 0.05 -9.41 13.25
CA ALA A 148 0.44 -8.92 11.93
C ALA A 148 0.41 -7.39 11.82
N LEU A 149 -0.48 -6.72 12.55
CA LEU A 149 -0.61 -5.25 12.57
C LEU A 149 -0.14 -4.64 13.90
N ALA A 150 0.06 -5.43 14.96
CA ALA A 150 0.45 -4.92 16.28
C ALA A 150 1.82 -4.22 16.32
N TYR A 151 2.75 -4.55 15.40
CA TYR A 151 4.12 -4.03 15.43
C TYR A 151 4.28 -2.59 14.92
N VAL A 152 3.26 -2.06 14.25
CA VAL A 152 3.32 -0.68 13.70
C VAL A 152 2.74 0.36 14.68
N TRP A 153 2.52 -0.02 15.93
CA TRP A 153 2.12 0.89 17.00
C TRP A 153 3.29 1.78 17.46
N PRO A 154 3.04 3.06 17.86
CA PRO A 154 1.75 3.76 17.91
C PRO A 154 1.26 4.26 16.55
N LEU A 155 -0.08 4.31 16.38
CA LEU A 155 -0.75 4.89 15.21
C LEU A 155 -1.72 5.98 15.68
N ASP A 156 -1.77 7.09 14.96
CA ASP A 156 -2.75 8.17 15.19
C ASP A 156 -4.12 7.75 14.68
N ARG A 157 -4.18 7.11 13.50
CA ARG A 157 -5.43 6.71 12.87
C ARG A 157 -5.34 5.37 12.15
N VAL A 158 -6.35 4.54 12.37
CA VAL A 158 -6.53 3.26 11.66
C VAL A 158 -7.90 3.24 11.01
N THR A 159 -7.95 2.98 9.71
CA THR A 159 -9.20 2.80 8.95
C THR A 159 -9.26 1.38 8.42
N LEU A 160 -10.31 0.62 8.77
CA LEU A 160 -10.46 -0.77 8.35
C LEU A 160 -11.77 -0.99 7.60
N ARG A 161 -11.70 -1.75 6.51
CA ARG A 161 -12.85 -2.41 5.88
C ARG A 161 -12.72 -3.91 6.09
N LEU A 162 -13.66 -4.50 6.82
CA LEU A 162 -13.61 -5.90 7.27
C LEU A 162 -14.96 -6.61 7.08
N ARG A 163 -15.73 -6.24 6.07
CA ARG A 163 -17.10 -6.74 5.89
C ARG A 163 -17.16 -8.27 5.84
N GLY A 164 -16.31 -8.93 5.04
CA GLY A 164 -16.28 -10.40 4.97
C GLY A 164 -15.91 -11.04 6.31
N PRO A 165 -14.79 -10.65 6.97
CA PRO A 165 -14.49 -11.09 8.33
C PRO A 165 -15.65 -10.95 9.32
N PHE A 166 -16.35 -9.80 9.35
CA PHE A 166 -17.50 -9.63 10.25
C PHE A 166 -18.67 -10.56 9.95
N LEU A 167 -18.90 -10.90 8.69
CA LEU A 167 -20.02 -11.76 8.27
C LEU A 167 -19.68 -13.26 8.36
N GLY A 168 -18.44 -13.66 8.11
CA GLY A 168 -18.04 -15.05 7.95
C GLY A 168 -17.06 -15.59 8.99
N ASN A 169 -16.31 -14.73 9.68
CA ASN A 169 -15.27 -15.16 10.63
C ASN A 169 -15.00 -14.10 11.71
N THR A 170 -15.90 -14.03 12.70
CA THR A 170 -15.84 -13.01 13.75
C THR A 170 -14.62 -13.12 14.66
N SER A 171 -14.04 -14.32 14.81
CA SER A 171 -12.78 -14.47 15.56
C SER A 171 -11.60 -13.85 14.81
N LEU A 172 -11.56 -13.98 13.48
CA LEU A 172 -10.58 -13.28 12.64
C LEU A 172 -10.77 -11.77 12.72
N ALA A 173 -12.01 -11.27 12.60
CA ALA A 173 -12.28 -9.84 12.76
C ALA A 173 -11.83 -9.32 14.13
N SER A 174 -12.12 -10.07 15.20
CA SER A 174 -11.68 -9.75 16.57
C SER A 174 -10.16 -9.71 16.70
N ALA A 175 -9.44 -10.64 16.08
CA ALA A 175 -7.97 -10.65 16.07
C ALA A 175 -7.39 -9.41 15.38
N VAL A 176 -7.95 -9.00 14.23
CA VAL A 176 -7.53 -7.77 13.53
C VAL A 176 -7.77 -6.54 14.40
N LEU A 177 -8.96 -6.43 15.01
CA LEU A 177 -9.29 -5.32 15.90
C LEU A 177 -8.35 -5.28 17.11
N GLY A 178 -8.04 -6.44 17.70
CA GLY A 178 -7.14 -6.55 18.85
C GLY A 178 -5.73 -6.04 18.58
N ASP A 179 -5.25 -6.14 17.35
CA ASP A 179 -3.95 -5.65 16.93
C ASP A 179 -3.88 -4.12 16.76
N VAL A 180 -5.01 -3.42 16.68
CA VAL A 180 -5.04 -1.98 16.35
C VAL A 180 -5.85 -1.12 17.33
N SER A 181 -6.51 -1.74 18.31
CA SER A 181 -7.38 -1.05 19.27
C SER A 181 -6.59 -0.56 20.48
N TYR A 182 -5.95 0.62 20.35
CA TYR A 182 -5.20 1.27 21.43
C TYR A 182 -5.85 2.59 21.87
N PRO A 183 -5.68 3.03 23.14
CA PRO A 183 -6.39 4.19 23.69
C PRO A 183 -6.23 5.52 22.93
N GLU A 184 -5.11 5.73 22.24
CA GLU A 184 -4.78 6.97 21.52
C GLU A 184 -4.99 6.87 20.01
N THR A 185 -5.34 5.68 19.51
CA THR A 185 -5.54 5.43 18.07
C THR A 185 -6.98 5.69 17.68
N GLN A 186 -7.21 6.61 16.74
CA GLN A 186 -8.52 6.80 16.13
C GLN A 186 -8.84 5.61 15.21
N LEU A 187 -9.66 4.68 15.70
CA LEU A 187 -10.15 3.55 14.90
C LEU A 187 -11.44 3.93 14.15
N VAL A 188 -11.40 3.82 12.83
CA VAL A 188 -12.53 4.02 11.92
C VAL A 188 -12.83 2.68 11.24
N LEU A 189 -14.07 2.21 11.37
CA LEU A 189 -14.55 1.04 10.64
C LEU A 189 -15.47 1.49 9.52
N GLU A 190 -15.11 1.16 8.29
CA GLU A 190 -15.85 1.50 7.08
C GLU A 190 -16.55 0.25 6.52
N ASP A 191 -17.56 0.47 5.67
CA ASP A 191 -18.33 -0.58 4.97
C ASP A 191 -19.03 -1.61 5.87
N LEU A 192 -19.30 -1.22 7.13
CA LEU A 192 -20.06 -2.01 8.11
C LEU A 192 -21.57 -2.01 7.89
N ASN A 193 -22.09 -1.51 6.77
CA ASN A 193 -23.53 -1.51 6.52
C ASN A 193 -24.06 -2.94 6.40
N VAL A 194 -24.50 -3.47 7.53
CA VAL A 194 -25.36 -4.65 7.66
C VAL A 194 -26.76 -4.17 7.29
N MET A 195 -27.04 -3.99 6.00
CA MET A 195 -28.41 -3.75 5.56
C MET A 195 -29.24 -4.97 5.99
N ARG A 196 -30.21 -4.69 6.87
CA ARG A 196 -31.16 -5.65 7.47
C ARG A 196 -32.05 -6.30 6.42
#